data_AF-A0A350XIQ5-F1
#
_entry.id   AF-A0A350XIQ5-F1
#
_cell.length_a   1.000
_cell.length_b   1.000
_cell.length_c   1.000
_cell.angle_alpha   90.00
_cell.angle_beta   90.00
_cell.angle_gamma   90.00
#
_symmetry.space_group_name_H-M   'P 1'
#
loop_
_entity.id
_entity.type
_entity.pdbx_description
1 polymer ?
#
loop_
_entity_poly.entity_id
_entity_poly.type
_entity_poly.pdbx_seq_one_letter_code
_entity_poly.pdbx_strand_id
1 'polypeptide(L)'
;MVVTLQLRQIDVQPGQYLTLRDISWAEFEAILDELGEHRAARVAYFQEVLEIRMPLPEHEKAKILIGEFVKILLDELELDWEPYGSTTFKLPEMVAGLEPDDCFYIQNARRMIGKQRLNLSVDPPPDLAVEIDVTSKTQLSAYLALGVPELWCYGDGKLQIFVLSEGEYVQVENSPTFGNLPIIEGILQFLKLSETEGSSAARRAFRQWVREA
;
A
#
# COMPACT_ATOMS: atom_id res chain seq x y z
N MET A 1 -33.78 -19.02 13.92
CA MET A 1 -33.72 -17.60 14.31
C MET A 1 -32.41 -17.07 13.76
N VAL A 2 -32.44 -16.07 12.88
CA VAL A 2 -31.22 -15.47 12.34
C VAL A 2 -30.82 -14.34 13.29
N VAL A 3 -29.54 -14.28 13.65
CA VAL A 3 -29.00 -13.23 14.51
C VAL A 3 -28.38 -12.16 13.62
N THR A 4 -28.77 -10.90 13.82
CA THR A 4 -28.20 -9.74 13.12
C THR A 4 -27.18 -9.06 14.02
N LEU A 5 -25.97 -8.81 13.51
CA LEU A 5 -24.92 -8.04 14.18
C LEU A 5 -24.74 -6.70 13.47
N GLN A 6 -24.50 -5.64 14.24
CA GLN A 6 -24.09 -4.33 13.72
C GLN A 6 -22.57 -4.22 13.74
N LEU A 7 -21.96 -3.52 12.77
CA LEU A 7 -20.50 -3.34 12.69
C LEU A 7 -19.90 -2.77 13.98
N ARG A 8 -20.56 -1.78 14.58
CA ARG A 8 -20.15 -1.20 15.89
C ARG A 8 -20.11 -2.19 17.06
N GLN A 9 -20.64 -3.41 16.90
CA GLN A 9 -20.58 -4.48 17.90
C GLN A 9 -19.38 -5.41 17.69
N ILE A 10 -18.57 -5.18 16.66
CA ILE A 10 -17.43 -5.99 16.28
C ILE A 10 -16.15 -5.20 16.55
N ASP A 11 -15.36 -5.67 17.51
CA ASP A 11 -14.01 -5.18 17.76
C ASP A 11 -12.99 -6.13 17.15
N VAL A 12 -12.10 -5.58 16.32
CA VAL A 12 -10.92 -6.29 15.81
C VAL A 12 -9.72 -5.74 16.57
N GLN A 13 -8.95 -6.61 17.24
CA GLN A 13 -7.77 -6.15 18.00
C GLN A 13 -6.57 -5.93 17.07
N PRO A 14 -5.59 -5.10 17.44
CA PRO A 14 -4.33 -4.97 16.71
C PRO A 14 -3.69 -6.34 16.43
N GLY A 15 -3.31 -6.57 15.18
CA GLY A 15 -2.79 -7.85 14.69
C GLY A 15 -3.84 -8.89 14.30
N GLN A 16 -5.14 -8.61 14.50
CA GLN A 16 -6.22 -9.49 14.07
C GLN A 16 -6.82 -9.05 12.74
N TYR A 17 -7.51 -9.99 12.10
CA TYR A 17 -8.33 -9.75 10.93
C TYR A 17 -9.71 -10.40 11.11
N LEU A 18 -10.71 -9.78 10.50
CA LEU A 18 -12.07 -10.27 10.37
C LEU A 18 -12.35 -10.53 8.90
N THR A 19 -12.87 -11.72 8.58
CA THR A 19 -13.35 -12.05 7.24
C THR A 19 -14.86 -12.18 7.27
N LEU A 20 -15.54 -11.39 6.44
CA LEU A 20 -16.97 -11.48 6.18
C LEU A 20 -17.14 -12.01 4.75
N ARG A 21 -18.05 -12.95 4.55
CA ARG A 21 -18.31 -13.62 3.27
C ARG A 21 -19.73 -13.30 2.81
N ASP A 22 -19.97 -13.51 1.52
CA ASP A 22 -21.25 -13.27 0.86
C ASP A 22 -21.70 -11.80 1.01
N ILE A 23 -20.72 -10.90 1.00
CA ILE A 23 -20.94 -9.44 1.06
C ILE A 23 -21.08 -8.95 -0.37
N SER A 24 -22.24 -8.41 -0.73
CA SER A 24 -22.44 -7.79 -2.04
C SER A 24 -21.67 -6.47 -2.16
N TRP A 25 -21.45 -5.99 -3.40
CA TRP A 25 -20.80 -4.69 -3.63
C TRP A 25 -21.52 -3.53 -2.93
N ALA A 26 -22.85 -3.52 -2.96
CA ALA A 26 -23.65 -2.49 -2.30
C ALA A 26 -23.50 -2.52 -0.76
N GLU A 27 -23.42 -3.73 -0.18
CA GLU A 27 -23.14 -3.88 1.26
C GLU A 27 -21.70 -3.44 1.58
N PHE A 28 -20.72 -3.80 0.76
CA PHE A 28 -19.35 -3.31 0.91
C PHE A 28 -19.28 -1.77 0.91
N GLU A 29 -19.95 -1.09 -0.01
CA GLU A 29 -20.00 0.38 -0.05
C GLU A 29 -20.64 0.97 1.21
N ALA A 30 -21.75 0.38 1.69
CA ALA A 30 -22.39 0.81 2.93
C ALA A 30 -21.49 0.58 4.17
N ILE A 31 -20.77 -0.54 4.21
CA ILE A 31 -19.80 -0.85 5.27
C ILE A 31 -18.64 0.15 5.24
N LEU A 32 -18.12 0.50 4.07
CA LEU A 32 -17.08 1.51 3.93
C LEU A 32 -17.54 2.88 4.46
N ASP A 33 -18.75 3.31 4.08
CA ASP A 33 -19.32 4.58 4.52
C ASP A 33 -19.56 4.59 6.05
N GLU A 34 -20.00 3.47 6.63
CA GLU A 34 -20.19 3.35 8.09
C GLU A 34 -18.85 3.39 8.85
N LEU A 35 -17.80 2.77 8.30
CA LEU A 35 -16.46 2.76 8.92
C LEU A 35 -15.75 4.13 8.82
N GLY A 36 -16.04 4.92 7.78
CA GLY A 36 -15.43 6.23 7.53
C GLY A 36 -13.93 6.18 7.15
N GLU A 37 -13.37 7.34 6.81
CA GLU A 37 -11.98 7.44 6.30
C GLU A 37 -10.90 7.53 7.40
N HIS A 38 -11.27 7.75 8.66
CA HIS A 38 -10.34 7.88 9.79
C HIS A 38 -10.24 6.60 10.65
N ARG A 39 -10.36 5.43 10.00
CA ARG A 39 -10.32 4.13 10.67
C ARG A 39 -8.89 3.64 10.85
N ALA A 40 -8.62 3.04 12.01
CA ALA A 40 -7.39 2.28 12.23
C ALA A 40 -7.38 0.94 11.44
N ALA A 41 -8.57 0.50 11.00
CA ALA A 41 -8.74 -0.75 10.28
C ALA A 41 -8.53 -0.58 8.77
N ARG A 42 -7.70 -1.43 8.16
CA ARG A 42 -7.58 -1.57 6.70
C ARG A 42 -8.67 -2.50 6.18
N VAL A 43 -9.11 -2.26 4.95
CA VAL A 43 -10.18 -3.05 4.33
C VAL A 43 -9.77 -3.51 2.93
N ALA A 44 -9.98 -4.79 2.64
CA ALA A 44 -9.83 -5.37 1.31
C ALA A 44 -11.12 -6.11 0.93
N TYR A 45 -11.56 -5.96 -0.32
CA TYR A 45 -12.74 -6.65 -0.81
C TYR A 45 -12.50 -7.26 -2.19
N PHE A 46 -12.75 -8.56 -2.30
CA PHE A 46 -12.59 -9.33 -3.53
C PHE A 46 -13.54 -10.53 -3.55
N GLN A 47 -14.27 -10.72 -4.66
CA GLN A 47 -15.17 -11.86 -4.86
C GLN A 47 -16.12 -12.15 -3.68
N GLU A 48 -16.88 -11.13 -3.26
CA GLU A 48 -17.87 -11.21 -2.15
C GLU A 48 -17.26 -11.51 -0.76
N VAL A 49 -15.93 -11.42 -0.64
CA VAL A 49 -15.20 -11.56 0.61
C VAL A 49 -14.66 -10.19 1.03
N LEU A 50 -15.07 -9.73 2.21
CA LEU A 50 -14.59 -8.53 2.86
C LEU A 50 -13.62 -8.91 4.00
N GLU A 51 -12.41 -8.36 3.97
CA GLU A 51 -11.43 -8.48 5.03
C GLU A 51 -11.23 -7.13 5.72
N ILE A 52 -11.33 -7.11 7.05
CA ILE A 52 -11.03 -5.96 7.91
C ILE A 52 -9.82 -6.32 8.77
N ARG A 53 -8.75 -5.51 8.73
CA ARG A 53 -7.47 -5.81 9.38
C ARG A 53 -7.04 -4.67 10.30
N MET A 54 -6.48 -4.99 11.45
CA MET A 54 -5.95 -3.99 12.38
C MET A 54 -4.41 -4.09 12.45
N PRO A 55 -3.65 -3.06 12.03
CA PRO A 55 -2.20 -3.13 11.96
C PRO A 55 -1.53 -3.11 13.34
N LEU A 56 -0.34 -3.72 13.43
CA LEU A 56 0.54 -3.66 14.61
C LEU A 56 1.41 -2.38 14.61
N PRO A 57 1.97 -1.94 15.75
CA PRO A 57 2.91 -0.80 15.77
C PRO A 57 4.13 -1.00 14.86
N GLU A 58 4.60 -2.24 14.70
CA GLU A 58 5.65 -2.60 13.75
C GLU A 58 5.24 -2.28 12.32
N HIS A 59 4.01 -2.63 11.94
CA HIS A 59 3.46 -2.33 10.63
C HIS A 59 3.42 -0.83 10.37
N GLU A 60 2.92 -0.03 11.32
CA GLU A 60 2.86 1.43 11.15
C GLU A 60 4.25 2.05 11.01
N LYS A 61 5.23 1.59 11.80
CA LYS A 61 6.61 2.07 11.68
C LYS A 61 7.22 1.72 10.32
N ALA A 62 7.07 0.48 9.87
CA ALA A 62 7.59 0.03 8.58
C ALA A 62 6.92 0.79 7.43
N LYS A 63 5.59 0.93 7.46
CA LYS A 63 4.82 1.74 6.49
C LYS A 63 5.39 3.14 6.38
N ILE A 64 5.46 3.87 7.51
CA ILE A 64 5.93 5.26 7.52
C ILE A 64 7.37 5.34 6.99
N LEU A 65 8.26 4.48 7.46
CA LEU A 65 9.67 4.55 7.07
C LEU A 65 9.90 4.20 5.60
N ILE A 66 9.28 3.15 5.08
CA ILE A 66 9.40 2.78 3.67
C ILE A 66 8.80 3.88 2.80
N GLY A 67 7.63 4.41 3.14
CA GLY A 67 7.04 5.55 2.44
C GLY A 67 7.96 6.78 2.45
N GLU A 68 8.59 7.10 3.58
CA GLU A 68 9.57 8.21 3.65
C GLU A 68 10.86 7.93 2.85
N PHE A 69 11.33 6.68 2.79
CA PHE A 69 12.47 6.31 1.95
C PHE A 69 12.13 6.44 0.47
N VAL A 70 10.93 6.03 0.04
CA VAL A 70 10.44 6.27 -1.32
C VAL A 70 10.43 7.76 -1.64
N LYS A 71 9.89 8.60 -0.75
CA LYS A 71 9.90 10.07 -0.95
C LYS A 71 11.31 10.64 -1.04
N ILE A 72 12.25 10.14 -0.23
CA ILE A 72 13.65 10.56 -0.33
C ILE A 72 14.26 10.15 -1.67
N LEU A 73 13.99 8.94 -2.16
CA LEU A 73 14.43 8.52 -3.51
C LEU A 73 13.88 9.46 -4.58
N LEU A 74 12.57 9.74 -4.53
CA LEU A 74 11.91 10.62 -5.48
C LEU A 74 12.48 12.04 -5.44
N ASP A 75 12.65 12.61 -4.25
CA ASP A 75 13.21 13.96 -4.05
C ASP A 75 14.64 14.06 -4.59
N GLU A 76 15.52 13.11 -4.22
CA GLU A 76 16.95 13.19 -4.55
C GLU A 76 17.25 12.81 -6.01
N LEU A 77 16.34 12.08 -6.66
CA LEU A 77 16.40 11.77 -8.10
C LEU A 77 15.61 12.79 -8.95
N GLU A 78 15.08 13.85 -8.33
CA GLU A 78 14.28 14.89 -8.98
C GLU A 78 13.08 14.33 -9.79
N LEU A 79 12.40 13.32 -9.24
CA LEU A 79 11.21 12.73 -9.81
C LEU A 79 9.96 13.36 -9.18
N ASP A 80 9.16 14.03 -10.01
CA ASP A 80 7.85 14.56 -9.61
C ASP A 80 6.93 13.42 -9.14
N TRP A 81 6.17 13.65 -8.07
CA TRP A 81 5.26 12.64 -7.52
C TRP A 81 4.04 13.24 -6.81
N GLU A 82 2.95 12.48 -6.73
CA GLU A 82 1.75 12.81 -5.96
C GLU A 82 1.37 11.69 -4.97
N PRO A 83 1.12 12.00 -3.68
CA PRO A 83 0.71 11.04 -2.66
C PRO A 83 -0.76 10.65 -2.78
N TYR A 84 -1.06 9.36 -2.76
CA TYR A 84 -2.43 8.86 -2.63
C TYR A 84 -2.55 7.68 -1.65
N GLY A 85 -1.55 7.47 -0.78
CA GLY A 85 -1.60 6.46 0.27
C GLY A 85 -2.86 6.58 1.13
N SER A 86 -3.39 5.43 1.58
CA SER A 86 -4.69 5.33 2.30
C SER A 86 -5.94 5.73 1.50
N THR A 87 -5.83 5.97 0.19
CA THR A 87 -7.01 6.12 -0.67
C THR A 87 -7.57 4.76 -1.03
N THR A 88 -8.89 4.56 -0.93
CA THR A 88 -9.53 3.35 -1.45
C THR A 88 -9.71 3.45 -2.97
N PHE A 89 -9.01 2.58 -3.70
CA PHE A 89 -9.10 2.36 -5.13
C PHE A 89 -10.26 1.41 -5.43
N LYS A 90 -11.28 1.91 -6.14
CA LYS A 90 -12.50 1.14 -6.47
C LYS A 90 -12.61 0.94 -7.98
N LEU A 91 -12.69 -0.32 -8.42
CA LEU A 91 -13.09 -0.70 -9.79
C LEU A 91 -14.40 -1.49 -9.70
N PRO A 92 -15.57 -0.83 -9.81
CA PRO A 92 -16.87 -1.51 -9.72
C PRO A 92 -17.03 -2.59 -10.78
N GLU A 93 -16.52 -2.35 -12.00
CA GLU A 93 -16.57 -3.31 -13.11
C GLU A 93 -15.81 -4.61 -12.82
N MET A 94 -14.80 -4.57 -11.95
CA MET A 94 -13.98 -5.71 -11.55
C MET A 94 -14.26 -6.17 -10.11
N VAL A 95 -15.24 -5.56 -9.44
CA VAL A 95 -15.67 -5.90 -8.06
C VAL A 95 -14.47 -5.92 -7.10
N ALA A 96 -13.53 -5.00 -7.31
CA ALA A 96 -12.30 -4.89 -6.53
C ALA A 96 -12.24 -3.54 -5.81
N GLY A 97 -11.99 -3.61 -4.51
CA GLY A 97 -11.73 -2.46 -3.65
C GLY A 97 -10.45 -2.69 -2.86
N LEU A 98 -9.46 -1.81 -3.04
CA LEU A 98 -8.14 -1.94 -2.44
C LEU A 98 -7.71 -0.61 -1.80
N GLU A 99 -7.06 -0.68 -0.65
CA GLU A 99 -6.47 0.47 0.00
C GLU A 99 -4.98 0.15 0.32
N PRO A 100 -4.03 0.57 -0.54
CA PRO A 100 -2.61 0.32 -0.30
C PRO A 100 -2.14 1.04 0.97
N ASP A 101 -1.16 0.46 1.65
CA ASP A 101 -0.52 1.12 2.79
C ASP A 101 0.11 2.45 2.39
N ASP A 102 0.83 2.50 1.29
CA ASP A 102 1.24 3.75 0.64
C ASP A 102 1.26 3.60 -0.88
N CYS A 103 1.10 4.70 -1.62
CA CYS A 103 1.23 4.66 -3.07
C CYS A 103 1.55 6.02 -3.67
N PHE A 104 2.19 5.98 -4.83
CA PHE A 104 2.81 7.11 -5.50
C PHE A 104 2.42 7.10 -6.97
N TYR A 105 1.89 8.22 -7.45
CA TYR A 105 1.92 8.54 -8.87
C TYR A 105 3.23 9.25 -9.16
N ILE A 106 3.99 8.73 -10.12
CA ILE A 106 5.34 9.19 -10.48
C ILE A 106 5.31 9.56 -11.97
N GLN A 107 5.20 8.56 -12.86
CA GLN A 107 5.05 8.83 -14.31
C GLN A 107 3.72 9.55 -14.60
N ASN A 108 2.70 9.31 -13.79
CA ASN A 108 1.40 9.96 -13.89
C ASN A 108 1.23 11.17 -12.96
N ALA A 109 2.27 11.61 -12.23
CA ALA A 109 2.20 12.65 -11.20
C ALA A 109 1.46 13.91 -11.69
N ARG A 110 1.90 14.47 -12.83
CA ARG A 110 1.33 15.69 -13.42
C ARG A 110 -0.18 15.61 -13.68
N ARG A 111 -0.68 14.42 -14.02
CA ARG A 111 -2.10 14.18 -14.30
C ARG A 111 -2.94 14.15 -13.01
N MET A 112 -2.30 13.85 -11.88
CA MET A 112 -2.94 13.64 -10.60
C MET A 112 -2.93 14.88 -9.69
N ILE A 113 -2.18 15.92 -10.06
CA ILE A 113 -2.13 17.19 -9.32
C ILE A 113 -3.54 17.78 -9.14
N GLY A 114 -3.87 18.08 -7.88
CA GLY A 114 -5.10 18.79 -7.51
C GLY A 114 -6.38 17.96 -7.59
N LYS A 115 -6.31 16.67 -7.92
CA LYS A 115 -7.47 15.77 -7.83
C LYS A 115 -7.76 15.46 -6.36
N GLN A 116 -9.03 15.60 -5.98
CA GLN A 116 -9.50 15.26 -4.63
C GLN A 116 -10.30 13.95 -4.59
N ARG A 117 -10.65 13.42 -5.76
CA ARG A 117 -11.40 12.16 -5.91
C ARG A 117 -10.84 11.40 -7.09
N LEU A 118 -10.67 10.10 -6.92
CA LEU A 118 -10.21 9.19 -7.97
C LEU A 118 -11.40 8.57 -8.69
N ASN A 119 -11.31 8.50 -10.01
CA ASN A 119 -12.21 7.70 -10.83
C ASN A 119 -11.37 6.78 -11.73
N LEU A 120 -11.20 5.52 -11.34
CA LEU A 120 -10.36 4.56 -12.05
C LEU A 120 -10.89 4.13 -13.43
N SER A 121 -12.12 4.50 -13.80
CA SER A 121 -12.57 4.35 -15.19
C SER A 121 -11.88 5.33 -16.14
N VAL A 122 -11.27 6.39 -15.61
CA VAL A 122 -10.52 7.36 -16.40
C VAL A 122 -9.10 7.51 -15.88
N ASP A 123 -8.91 7.69 -14.58
CA ASP A 123 -7.63 7.92 -13.92
C ASP A 123 -6.80 6.65 -13.86
N PRO A 124 -5.47 6.77 -14.02
CA PRO A 124 -4.60 5.60 -14.00
C PRO A 124 -4.53 5.03 -12.58
N PRO A 125 -4.13 3.75 -12.43
CA PRO A 125 -3.68 3.25 -11.14
C PRO A 125 -2.41 4.00 -10.68
N PRO A 126 -2.05 3.93 -9.39
CA PRO A 126 -0.76 4.45 -8.93
C PRO A 126 0.38 3.72 -9.64
N ASP A 127 1.48 4.42 -9.89
CA ASP A 127 2.63 3.86 -10.59
C ASP A 127 3.42 2.89 -9.68
N LEU A 128 3.48 3.22 -8.38
CA LEU A 128 4.09 2.40 -7.34
C LEU A 128 3.13 2.28 -6.15
N ALA A 129 2.89 1.05 -5.70
CA ALA A 129 2.21 0.77 -4.43
C ALA A 129 3.15 0.06 -3.45
N VAL A 130 2.93 0.27 -2.16
CA VAL A 130 3.69 -0.32 -1.05
C VAL A 130 2.71 -0.98 -0.09
N GLU A 131 3.02 -2.20 0.32
CA GLU A 131 2.27 -3.00 1.29
C GLU A 131 3.18 -3.57 2.39
N ILE A 132 2.66 -3.59 3.62
CA ILE A 132 3.37 -4.10 4.80
C ILE A 132 2.74 -5.42 5.28
N ASP A 133 3.33 -6.52 4.86
CA ASP A 133 2.91 -7.90 5.10
C ASP A 133 3.34 -8.43 6.49
N VAL A 134 3.06 -7.68 7.56
CA VAL A 134 3.39 -8.09 8.94
C VAL A 134 2.37 -9.07 9.51
N THR A 135 1.07 -8.77 9.38
CA THR A 135 -0.01 -9.55 10.00
C THR A 135 -0.80 -10.38 8.99
N SER A 136 -0.60 -10.11 7.70
CA SER A 136 -1.37 -10.69 6.61
C SER A 136 -0.62 -10.52 5.31
N LYS A 137 -0.77 -11.48 4.38
CA LYS A 137 -0.15 -11.37 3.07
C LYS A 137 -0.97 -10.51 2.11
N THR A 138 -0.28 -9.80 1.24
CA THR A 138 -0.86 -9.01 0.16
C THR A 138 -1.54 -9.92 -0.86
N GLN A 139 -2.75 -9.57 -1.28
CA GLN A 139 -3.45 -10.26 -2.36
C GLN A 139 -3.00 -9.68 -3.71
N LEU A 140 -1.94 -10.25 -4.31
CA LEU A 140 -1.38 -9.79 -5.58
C LEU A 140 -2.44 -9.72 -6.71
N SER A 141 -3.44 -10.59 -6.70
CA SER A 141 -4.54 -10.60 -7.68
C SER A 141 -5.37 -9.32 -7.66
N ALA A 142 -5.52 -8.66 -6.50
CA ALA A 142 -6.25 -7.39 -6.40
C ALA A 142 -5.48 -6.25 -7.09
N TYR A 143 -4.17 -6.18 -6.87
CA TYR A 143 -3.28 -5.25 -7.55
C TYR A 143 -3.17 -5.52 -9.05
N LEU A 144 -3.19 -6.79 -9.44
CA LEU A 144 -3.18 -7.22 -10.83
C LEU A 144 -4.45 -6.76 -11.55
N ALA A 145 -5.61 -6.91 -10.91
CA ALA A 145 -6.88 -6.42 -11.44
C ALA A 145 -6.89 -4.90 -11.60
N LEU A 146 -6.23 -4.16 -10.70
CA LEU A 146 -6.08 -2.70 -10.81
C LEU A 146 -5.05 -2.27 -11.86
N GLY A 147 -4.15 -3.15 -12.27
CA GLY A 147 -3.08 -2.85 -13.22
C GLY A 147 -1.97 -1.97 -12.66
N VAL A 148 -1.66 -2.08 -11.36
CA VAL A 148 -0.58 -1.31 -10.72
C VAL A 148 0.78 -1.76 -11.29
N PRO A 149 1.58 -0.87 -11.92
CA PRO A 149 2.81 -1.28 -12.60
C PRO A 149 3.89 -1.87 -11.68
N GLU A 150 4.10 -1.28 -10.50
CA GLU A 150 5.10 -1.71 -9.54
C GLU A 150 4.50 -1.85 -8.13
N LEU A 151 4.78 -2.98 -7.47
CA LEU A 151 4.29 -3.28 -6.13
C LEU A 151 5.43 -3.73 -5.22
N TRP A 152 5.59 -3.07 -4.09
CA TRP A 152 6.56 -3.43 -3.07
C TRP A 152 5.86 -4.06 -1.87
N CYS A 153 6.26 -5.27 -1.51
CA CYS A 153 5.75 -5.97 -0.33
C CYS A 153 6.87 -6.14 0.68
N TYR A 154 6.72 -5.56 1.87
CA TYR A 154 7.65 -5.74 2.98
C TYR A 154 7.04 -6.63 4.07
N GLY A 155 7.69 -7.74 4.38
CA GLY A 155 7.25 -8.65 5.44
C GLY A 155 8.35 -9.63 5.80
N ASP A 156 8.30 -10.19 7.01
CA ASP A 156 9.29 -11.16 7.50
C ASP A 156 10.76 -10.66 7.37
N GLY A 157 10.98 -9.35 7.53
CA GLY A 157 12.29 -8.71 7.40
C GLY A 157 12.85 -8.67 5.97
N LYS A 158 12.00 -8.87 4.95
CA LYS A 158 12.36 -8.87 3.53
C LYS A 158 11.52 -7.86 2.77
N LEU A 159 12.12 -7.24 1.76
CA LEU A 159 11.42 -6.43 0.76
C LEU A 159 11.43 -7.20 -0.56
N GLN A 160 10.24 -7.40 -1.13
CA GLN A 160 10.05 -7.98 -2.45
C GLN A 160 9.49 -6.91 -3.39
N ILE A 161 10.05 -6.80 -4.58
CA ILE A 161 9.58 -5.90 -5.64
C ILE A 161 8.95 -6.74 -6.74
N PHE A 162 7.71 -6.44 -7.08
CA PHE A 162 6.97 -7.05 -8.16
C PHE A 162 6.69 -6.03 -9.25
N VAL A 163 6.88 -6.43 -10.51
CA VAL A 163 6.58 -5.61 -11.69
C VAL A 163 5.54 -6.32 -12.53
N LEU A 164 4.51 -5.58 -12.95
CA LEU A 164 3.47 -6.08 -13.84
C LEU A 164 4.03 -6.20 -15.26
N SER A 165 4.12 -7.42 -15.76
CA SER A 165 4.59 -7.73 -17.11
C SER A 165 3.69 -8.77 -17.75
N GLU A 166 3.21 -8.48 -18.97
CA GLU A 166 2.38 -9.41 -19.76
C GLU A 166 1.13 -9.95 -19.02
N GLY A 167 0.58 -9.18 -18.07
CA GLY A 167 -0.61 -9.56 -17.30
C GLY A 167 -0.34 -10.44 -16.08
N GLU A 168 0.92 -10.54 -15.65
CA GLU A 168 1.31 -11.22 -14.40
C GLU A 168 2.36 -10.40 -13.63
N TYR A 169 2.44 -10.60 -12.32
CA TYR A 169 3.50 -10.01 -11.50
C TYR A 169 4.74 -10.89 -11.50
N VAL A 170 5.87 -10.31 -11.87
CA VAL A 170 7.19 -10.94 -11.81
C VAL A 170 8.01 -10.29 -10.71
N GLN A 171 8.61 -11.09 -9.83
CA GLN A 171 9.53 -10.57 -8.83
C GLN A 171 10.85 -10.15 -9.48
N VAL A 172 11.34 -8.96 -9.16
CA VAL A 172 12.59 -8.41 -9.68
C VAL A 172 13.53 -8.00 -8.53
N GLU A 173 14.82 -7.90 -8.83
CA GLU A 173 15.84 -7.47 -7.87
C GLU A 173 16.05 -5.96 -7.86
N ASN A 174 15.74 -5.28 -8.97
CA ASN A 174 15.90 -3.84 -9.13
C ASN A 174 14.57 -3.21 -9.52
N SER A 175 14.27 -2.07 -8.90
CA SER A 175 13.10 -1.27 -9.24
C SER A 175 13.29 -0.62 -10.62
N PRO A 176 12.37 -0.79 -11.57
CA PRO A 176 12.44 -0.07 -12.85
C PRO A 176 12.28 1.44 -12.66
N THR A 177 11.62 1.89 -11.59
CA THR A 177 11.42 3.31 -11.27
C THR A 177 12.71 3.99 -10.82
N PHE A 178 13.59 3.29 -10.08
CA PHE A 178 14.78 3.88 -9.46
C PHE A 178 16.11 3.42 -10.09
N GLY A 179 16.07 2.92 -11.33
CA GLY A 179 17.26 2.57 -12.11
C GLY A 179 18.11 1.47 -11.47
N ASN A 180 19.41 1.72 -11.34
CA ASN A 180 20.39 0.74 -10.84
C ASN A 180 20.64 0.84 -9.33
N LEU A 181 19.88 1.66 -8.60
CA LEU A 181 20.03 1.75 -7.16
C LEU A 181 19.64 0.41 -6.51
N PRO A 182 20.43 -0.14 -5.57
CA PRO A 182 20.11 -1.39 -4.90
C PRO A 182 19.05 -1.15 -3.81
N ILE A 183 17.82 -0.89 -4.26
CA ILE A 183 16.68 -0.45 -3.43
C ILE A 183 16.41 -1.41 -2.27
N ILE A 184 16.39 -2.72 -2.55
CA ILE A 184 16.12 -3.75 -1.54
C ILE A 184 17.15 -3.68 -0.41
N GLU A 185 18.44 -3.62 -0.76
CA GLU A 185 19.53 -3.57 0.21
C GLU A 185 19.50 -2.26 1.01
N GLY A 186 19.35 -1.12 0.31
CA GLY A 186 19.26 0.20 0.93
C GLY A 186 18.11 0.25 1.94
N ILE A 187 16.88 -0.04 1.52
CA ILE A 187 15.72 0.02 2.41
C ILE A 187 15.90 -0.89 3.64
N LEU A 188 16.33 -2.14 3.45
CA LEU A 188 16.51 -3.07 4.56
C LEU A 188 17.62 -2.63 5.53
N GLN A 189 18.72 -2.07 5.00
CA GLN A 189 19.80 -1.53 5.82
C GLN A 189 19.31 -0.36 6.69
N PHE A 190 18.60 0.59 6.10
CA PHE A 190 18.17 1.79 6.80
C PHE A 190 16.93 1.57 7.69
N LEU A 191 16.11 0.56 7.39
CA LEU A 191 15.11 0.06 8.35
C LEU A 191 15.77 -0.48 9.62
N LYS A 192 16.80 -1.33 9.49
CA LYS A 192 17.56 -1.83 10.66
C LYS A 192 18.21 -0.69 11.45
N LEU A 193 18.78 0.30 10.75
CA LEU A 193 19.34 1.48 11.40
C LEU A 193 18.29 2.26 12.20
N SER A 194 17.04 2.27 11.74
CA SER A 194 15.95 2.95 12.45
C SER A 194 15.59 2.29 13.79
N GLU A 195 15.84 0.98 13.92
CA GLU A 195 15.60 0.24 15.15
C GLU A 195 16.65 0.54 16.23
N THR A 196 17.87 0.90 15.82
CA THR A 196 18.99 1.18 16.73
C THR A 196 19.21 2.68 16.98
N GLU A 197 19.14 3.51 15.94
CA GLU A 197 19.47 4.95 15.98
C GLU A 197 18.21 5.84 15.86
N GLY A 198 17.05 5.24 15.62
CA GLY A 198 15.78 5.93 15.47
C GLY A 198 15.47 6.40 14.05
N SER A 199 14.18 6.58 13.76
CA SER A 199 13.63 6.91 12.43
C SER A 199 14.26 8.15 11.79
N SER A 200 14.49 9.21 12.58
CA SER A 200 15.07 10.46 12.07
C SER A 200 16.54 10.31 11.66
N ALA A 201 17.33 9.52 12.37
CA ALA A 201 18.71 9.25 12.02
C ALA A 201 18.79 8.39 10.76
N ALA A 202 17.97 7.34 10.68
CA ALA A 202 17.86 6.47 9.51
C ALA A 202 17.50 7.23 8.24
N ARG A 203 16.49 8.12 8.29
CA ARG A 203 16.10 8.96 7.15
C ARG A 203 17.22 9.87 6.65
N ARG A 204 17.95 10.53 7.55
CA ARG A 204 19.07 11.40 7.16
C ARG A 204 20.20 10.60 6.51
N ALA A 205 20.51 9.44 7.09
CA ALA A 205 21.55 8.56 6.55
C ALA A 205 21.14 7.96 5.20
N PHE A 206 19.88 7.55 5.03
CA PHE A 206 19.33 7.09 3.75
C PHE A 206 19.43 8.19 2.69
N ARG A 207 19.04 9.43 3.00
CA ARG A 207 19.20 10.57 2.08
C ARG A 207 20.64 10.80 1.65
N GLN A 208 21.59 10.70 2.57
CA GLN A 208 23.00 10.82 2.22
C GLN A 208 23.46 9.68 1.31
N TRP A 209 23.02 8.46 1.57
CA TRP A 209 23.33 7.30 0.75
C TRP A 209 22.81 7.46 -0.69
N VAL A 210 21.57 7.94 -0.89
CA VAL A 210 21.03 8.18 -2.24
C VAL A 210 21.86 9.21 -3.01
N ARG A 211 22.38 10.25 -2.35
CA ARG A 211 23.22 11.28 -2.99
C ARG A 211 24.60 10.80 -3.41
N GLU A 212 25.09 9.73 -2.79
CA GLU A 212 26.42 9.18 -3.02
C GLU A 212 26.41 8.03 -4.03
N ALA A 213 25.22 7.58 -4.44
CA ALA A 213 25.00 6.42 -5.32
C ALA A 213 25.04 6.76 -6.81
#